data_AF-A0A847HY17-F1
#
_entry.id   AF-A0A847HY17-F1
#
_cell.length_a   1.000
_cell.length_b   1.000
_cell.length_c   1.000
_cell.angle_alpha   90.00
_cell.angle_beta   90.00
_cell.angle_gamma   90.00
#
_symmetry.space_group_name_H-M   'P 1'
#
loop_
_entity.id
_entity.type
_entity.pdbx_description
1 polymer ?
#
loop_
_entity_poly.entity_id
_entity_poly.type
_entity_poly.pdbx_seq_one_letter_code
_entity_poly.pdbx_strand_id
1 'polypeptide(L)'
;MEVTVIDTEDTAGAKLALGVPPTTWSCHTTEVDGYAVEGHVPLEAIERLLSERPAVTGIALPGMPAGSPGMNGVKSAPFQVVAFDAGGVRLFGNY
;
A
#
# COMPACT_ATOMS: atom_id res chain seq x y z
N MET A 1 6.25 0.21 -17.46
CA MET A 1 5.01 -0.01 -16.72
C MET A 1 3.90 0.71 -17.43
N GLU A 2 2.84 -0.01 -17.76
CA GLU A 2 1.58 0.57 -18.20
C GLU A 2 0.68 0.66 -16.95
N VAL A 3 -0.04 1.78 -16.80
CA VAL A 3 -0.93 2.02 -15.66
C VAL A 3 -2.35 2.07 -16.18
N THR A 4 -3.20 1.17 -15.67
CA THR A 4 -4.63 1.16 -15.96
C THR A 4 -5.38 1.70 -14.77
N VAL A 5 -6.16 2.77 -14.97
CA VAL A 5 -7.02 3.34 -13.92
C VAL A 5 -8.41 2.74 -14.05
N ILE A 6 -8.93 2.21 -12.94
CA ILE A 6 -10.29 1.69 -12.84
C ILE A 6 -11.02 2.57 -11.82
N ASP A 7 -11.85 3.48 -12.32
CA ASP A 7 -12.74 4.26 -11.46
C ASP A 7 -13.90 3.37 -10.98
N THR A 8 -14.09 3.31 -9.67
CA THR A 8 -15.20 2.58 -9.04
C THR A 8 -15.79 3.41 -7.91
N GLU A 9 -17.12 3.38 -7.80
CA GLU A 9 -17.83 3.96 -6.67
C GLU A 9 -17.70 3.08 -5.41
N ASP A 10 -17.44 1.78 -5.58
CA ASP A 10 -17.24 0.82 -4.49
C ASP A 10 -15.75 0.51 -4.26
N THR A 11 -15.04 1.49 -3.71
CA THR A 11 -13.63 1.34 -3.33
C THR A 11 -13.45 0.37 -2.17
N ALA A 12 -14.44 0.23 -1.29
CA ALA A 12 -14.40 -0.69 -0.17
C ALA A 12 -14.47 -2.15 -0.63
N GLY A 13 -15.40 -2.48 -1.54
CA GLY A 13 -15.50 -3.80 -2.16
C GLY A 13 -14.23 -4.18 -2.91
N ALA A 14 -13.65 -3.24 -3.68
CA ALA A 14 -12.38 -3.46 -4.38
C ALA A 14 -11.22 -3.78 -3.42
N LYS A 15 -11.08 -3.02 -2.33
CA LYS A 15 -10.08 -3.27 -1.28
C LYS A 15 -10.24 -4.64 -0.64
N LEU A 16 -11.47 -5.02 -0.31
CA LEU A 16 -11.77 -6.34 0.28
C LEU A 16 -11.46 -7.48 -0.70
N ALA A 17 -11.78 -7.32 -1.99
CA ALA A 17 -11.48 -8.32 -3.01
C ALA A 17 -9.97 -8.54 -3.18
N LEU A 18 -9.16 -7.50 -2.99
CA LEU A 18 -7.69 -7.56 -2.99
C LEU A 18 -7.10 -8.01 -1.64
N GLY A 19 -7.94 -8.35 -0.66
CA GLY A 19 -7.50 -8.81 0.66
C GLY A 19 -6.87 -7.74 1.53
N VAL A 20 -7.11 -6.45 1.23
CA VAL A 20 -6.58 -5.33 2.02
C VAL A 20 -7.34 -5.22 3.35
N PRO A 21 -6.68 -5.38 4.51
CA PRO A 21 -7.33 -5.27 5.81
C PRO A 21 -7.87 -3.86 6.05
N PRO A 22 -9.10 -3.69 6.57
CA PRO A 22 -9.68 -2.37 6.87
C PRO A 22 -8.82 -1.47 7.75
N THR A 23 -8.01 -2.05 8.64
CA THR A 23 -7.08 -1.32 9.51
C THR A 23 -5.89 -0.69 8.78
N THR A 24 -5.68 -1.04 7.51
CA THR A 24 -4.57 -0.56 6.67
C THR A 24 -5.03 0.37 5.55
N TRP A 25 -6.33 0.65 5.45
CA TRP A 25 -6.89 1.40 4.32
C TRP A 25 -6.36 2.84 4.23
N SER A 26 -6.26 3.28 2.99
CA SER A 26 -5.92 4.61 2.52
C SER A 26 -6.86 5.00 1.37
N CYS A 27 -6.51 6.04 0.62
CA CYS A 27 -7.34 6.61 -0.44
C CYS A 27 -7.42 5.74 -1.71
N HIS A 28 -6.38 4.99 -2.06
CA HIS A 28 -6.34 4.19 -3.27
C HIS A 28 -5.58 2.88 -3.05
N THR A 29 -5.78 1.94 -3.97
CA THR A 29 -5.14 0.63 -4.00
C THR A 29 -4.63 0.38 -5.41
N THR A 30 -3.42 -0.14 -5.53
CA THR A 30 -2.83 -0.56 -6.80
C THR A 30 -2.51 -2.04 -6.73
N GLU A 31 -2.72 -2.78 -7.82
CA GLU A 31 -2.19 -4.13 -7.96
C GLU A 31 -0.95 -4.11 -8.85
N VAL A 32 0.14 -4.74 -8.39
CA VAL A 32 1.40 -4.83 -9.14
C VAL A 32 2.02 -6.22 -8.96
N ASP A 33 2.27 -6.93 -10.07
CA ASP A 33 2.84 -8.29 -10.09
C ASP A 33 2.19 -9.29 -9.12
N GLY A 34 0.88 -9.14 -8.90
CA GLY A 34 0.07 -9.98 -7.99
C GLY A 34 0.07 -9.54 -6.52
N TYR A 35 0.68 -8.39 -6.20
CA TYR A 35 0.63 -7.79 -4.88
C TYR A 35 -0.34 -6.59 -4.82
N ALA A 36 -1.05 -6.46 -3.71
CA ALA A 36 -1.78 -5.24 -3.39
C ALA A 36 -0.85 -4.19 -2.76
N VAL A 37 -0.93 -2.94 -3.22
CA VAL A 37 -0.21 -1.78 -2.69
C VAL A 37 -1.23 -0.73 -2.29
N GLU A 38 -1.37 -0.50 -0.98
CA GLU A 38 -2.41 0.34 -0.40
C GLU A 38 -1.86 1.70 0.05
N GLY A 39 -2.39 2.78 -0.52
CA GLY A 39 -2.02 4.15 -0.21
C GLY A 39 -0.70 4.62 -0.81
N HIS A 40 -0.18 5.73 -0.29
CA HIS A 40 1.03 6.41 -0.79
C HIS A 40 2.33 5.73 -0.36
N VAL A 41 2.45 4.44 -0.66
CA VAL A 41 3.64 3.64 -0.35
C VAL A 41 4.87 4.21 -1.08
N PRO A 42 6.00 4.45 -0.39
CA PRO A 42 7.23 4.90 -1.03
C PRO A 42 7.73 3.94 -2.10
N LEU A 43 8.32 4.47 -3.17
CA LEU A 43 8.77 3.67 -4.30
C LEU A 43 9.82 2.63 -3.87
N GLU A 44 10.70 2.99 -2.93
CA GLU A 44 11.72 2.10 -2.39
C GLU A 44 11.12 0.86 -1.72
N ALA A 45 9.95 0.99 -1.09
CA ALA A 45 9.25 -0.14 -0.49
C ALA A 45 8.62 -1.05 -1.57
N ILE A 46 8.11 -0.46 -2.65
CA ILE A 46 7.57 -1.21 -3.79
C ILE A 46 8.69 -1.95 -4.53
N GLU A 47 9.82 -1.31 -4.78
CA GLU A 47 11.00 -1.93 -5.39
C GLU A 47 11.49 -3.12 -4.55
N ARG A 48 11.57 -2.95 -3.23
CA ARG A 48 11.92 -4.03 -2.31
C ARG A 48 10.91 -5.18 -2.36
N LEU A 49 9.60 -4.90 -2.38
CA LEU A 49 8.55 -5.91 -2.50
C LEU A 49 8.73 -6.75 -3.78
N LEU A 50 8.95 -6.09 -4.91
CA LEU A 50 9.09 -6.75 -6.22
C LEU A 50 10.42 -7.50 -6.35
N SER A 51 11.47 -7.04 -5.68
CA SER A 51 12.78 -7.70 -5.67
C SER A 51 12.81 -8.92 -4.72
N GLU A 52 12.31 -8.78 -3.49
CA GLU A 52 12.38 -9.84 -2.47
C GLU A 52 11.25 -10.87 -2.65
N ARG A 53 10.14 -10.49 -3.29
CA ARG A 53 8.94 -11.29 -3.49
C ARG A 53 8.52 -12.08 -2.23
N PRO A 54 8.34 -11.42 -1.07
CA PRO A 54 7.92 -12.10 0.14
C PRO A 54 6.54 -12.74 -0.04
N ALA A 55 6.27 -13.81 0.72
CA ALA A 55 4.97 -14.46 0.76
C ALA A 55 3.98 -13.64 1.60
N VAL A 56 3.44 -12.58 1.02
CA VAL A 56 2.42 -11.69 1.58
C VAL A 56 1.40 -11.33 0.50
N THR A 57 0.22 -10.88 0.89
CA THR A 57 -0.78 -10.38 -0.06
C THR A 57 -0.41 -8.99 -0.57
N GLY A 58 0.17 -8.15 0.29
CA GLY A 58 0.49 -6.78 -0.09
C GLY A 58 1.20 -5.97 0.97
N ILE A 59 1.45 -4.70 0.64
CA ILE A 59 1.98 -3.69 1.56
C ILE A 59 1.09 -2.45 1.57
N ALA A 60 1.07 -1.75 2.70
CA ALA A 60 0.26 -0.55 2.90
C ALA A 60 1.06 0.55 3.59
N LEU A 61 0.77 1.80 3.25
CA LEU A 61 1.02 2.95 4.10
C LEU A 61 -0.32 3.43 4.66
N PRO A 62 -0.71 3.01 5.88
CA PRO A 62 -2.02 3.31 6.42
C PRO A 62 -2.27 4.81 6.61
N GLY A 63 -3.51 5.24 6.39
CA GLY A 63 -3.90 6.63 6.54
C GLY A 63 -3.38 7.52 5.42
N MET A 64 -3.01 8.76 5.76
CA MET A 64 -2.53 9.79 4.81
C MET A 64 -1.51 10.72 5.49
N PRO A 65 -0.28 10.25 5.76
CA PRO A 65 0.71 11.08 6.40
C PRO A 65 1.18 12.20 5.46
N ALA A 66 1.36 13.40 6.00
CA ALA A 66 1.85 14.55 5.26
C ALA A 66 3.26 14.29 4.68
N GLY A 67 3.52 14.81 3.48
CA GLY A 67 4.80 14.61 2.77
C GLY A 67 5.00 13.21 2.18
N SER A 68 3.97 12.35 2.17
CA SER A 68 3.99 11.11 1.39
C SER A 68 3.90 11.40 -0.12
N PRO A 69 4.36 10.51 -1.01
CA PRO A 69 4.30 10.73 -2.46
C PRO A 69 2.88 11.12 -2.89
N GLY A 70 2.68 12.27 -3.54
CA GLY A 70 1.35 12.75 -3.94
C GLY A 70 0.58 13.61 -2.91
N MET A 71 1.11 13.76 -1.68
CA MET A 71 0.51 14.58 -0.62
C MET A 71 1.35 15.83 -0.30
N ASN A 72 0.69 16.96 -0.05
CA ASN A 72 1.35 18.20 0.38
C ASN A 72 1.95 18.07 1.79
N GLY A 73 2.87 18.98 2.13
CA GLY A 73 3.45 19.10 3.48
C GLY A 73 4.88 18.56 3.58
N VAL A 74 5.41 18.53 4.81
CA VAL A 74 6.78 18.08 5.11
C VAL A 74 6.71 16.78 5.89
N LYS A 75 7.47 15.77 5.44
CA LYS A 75 7.67 14.53 6.17
C LYS A 75 8.34 14.82 7.51
N SER A 76 7.64 14.54 8.60
CA SER A 76 8.11 14.79 9.97
C SER A 76 8.66 13.54 10.66
N ALA A 77 8.33 12.34 10.16
CA ALA A 77 8.76 11.05 10.68
C ALA A 77 8.88 10.03 9.54
N PRO A 78 9.61 8.91 9.74
CA PRO A 78 9.62 7.81 8.78
C PRO A 78 8.20 7.26 8.54
N PHE A 79 7.91 6.92 7.29
CA PHE A 79 6.69 6.23 6.91
C PHE A 79 6.79 4.77 7.31
N GLN A 80 5.86 4.34 8.15
CA GLN A 80 5.76 2.95 8.58
C GLN A 80 4.94 2.19 7.56
N VAL A 81 5.64 1.51 6.66
CA VAL A 81 5.01 0.62 5.69
C VAL A 81 4.79 -0.73 6.37
N VAL A 82 3.57 -1.26 6.28
CA VAL A 82 3.20 -2.56 6.82
C VAL A 82 3.00 -3.56 5.68
N ALA A 83 3.31 -4.81 5.91
CA ALA A 83 2.91 -5.92 5.06
C ALA A 83 1.69 -6.60 5.67
N PHE A 84 0.80 -7.10 4.80
CA PHE A 84 -0.40 -7.80 5.23
C PHE A 84 -0.63 -9.07 4.43
N ASP A 85 -1.22 -10.05 5.11
CA ASP A 85 -1.71 -11.31 4.56
C ASP A 85 -2.87 -11.84 5.42
N ALA A 86 -3.36 -13.05 5.12
CA ALA A 86 -4.43 -13.69 5.89
C ALA A 86 -4.07 -13.95 7.37
N GLY A 87 -2.77 -13.97 7.71
CA GLY A 87 -2.26 -14.13 9.07
C GLY A 87 -2.15 -12.82 9.86
N GLY A 88 -2.35 -11.67 9.21
CA GLY A 88 -2.44 -10.37 9.87
C GLY A 88 -1.54 -9.31 9.25
N VAL A 89 -1.22 -8.29 10.05
CA VAL A 89 -0.46 -7.10 9.63
C VAL A 89 0.83 -7.01 10.44
N ARG A 90 1.96 -6.78 9.77
CA ARG A 90 3.27 -6.63 10.40
C ARG A 90 4.08 -5.51 9.76
N LEU A 91 5.03 -4.93 10.50
CA LEU A 91 5.92 -3.91 9.94
C LEU A 91 6.75 -4.51 8.78
N PHE A 92 6.73 -3.85 7.64
CA PHE A 92 7.56 -4.17 6.48
C PHE A 92 8.87 -3.37 6.49
N GLY A 93 8.79 -2.10 6.87
CA GLY A 93 9.95 -1.22 7.03
C GLY A 93 9.58 0.21 7.37
N ASN A 94 10.59 0.99 7.76
CA ASN A 94 10.49 2.43 7.94
C ASN A 94 11.21 3.11 6.77
N TYR A 95 10.56 4.06 6.12
CA TYR A 95 11.05 4.72 4.92
C TYR A 95 11.04 6.23 5.09
#